data_AF-A0A7I4YU00-F1
#
_entry.id   AF-A0A7I4YU00-F1
#
_cell.length_a   1.000
_cell.length_b   1.000
_cell.length_c   1.000
_cell.angle_alpha   90.00
_cell.angle_beta   90.00
_cell.angle_gamma   90.00
#
_symmetry.space_group_name_H-M   'P 1'
#
loop_
_entity.id
_entity.type
_entity.pdbx_description
1 polymer ?
#
loop_
_entity_poly.entity_id
_entity_poly.type
_entity_poly.pdbx_seq_one_letter_code
_entity_poly.pdbx_strand_id
1 'polypeptide(L)'
;MVPLQNFFQTECKPKFPERITKRSVVCTLSSIYDPLGWVLPLLFRAKVFLQTLWKEGYEWDTTLSPHHIDKWTEIYSKMMGSSKALPRNLSAKNGECCLIAFADASFEAIVISVYLRTRNSSSLLMARNKLPSFRSNKITIPKMELDAATRALRLMNAILAQLRAVLKIRDVYIYSDSEIVLSWIKRQPLANVGVRIFNRLMEIGKITRHIEIEGVKVFFGYISTDKNPADCATRGVDQKDLIYHSWRTEPSFLCDPPETWTNKNVETAVYDDTTEMEGTNLAKPAE
;
A
#
# COMPACT_ATOMS: atom_id res chain seq x y z
N MET A 1 -4.79 -5.56 -37.71
CA MET A 1 -5.10 -6.61 -36.71
C MET A 1 -4.05 -6.51 -35.62
N VAL A 2 -4.33 -5.82 -34.52
CA VAL A 2 -3.37 -5.62 -33.42
C VAL A 2 -3.40 -6.89 -32.56
N PRO A 3 -2.26 -7.55 -32.26
CA PRO A 3 -2.29 -8.83 -31.58
C PRO A 3 -2.87 -8.67 -30.17
N LEU A 4 -3.53 -9.72 -29.69
CA LEU A 4 -4.10 -9.91 -28.34
C LEU A 4 -3.07 -9.78 -27.18
N GLN A 5 -1.86 -9.29 -27.44
CA GLN A 5 -0.72 -9.22 -26.52
C GLN A 5 -0.48 -7.82 -25.90
N ASN A 6 -1.39 -6.86 -26.01
CA ASN A 6 -1.15 -5.48 -25.53
C ASN A 6 -1.37 -5.25 -24.02
N PHE A 7 -1.63 -6.31 -23.25
CA PHE A 7 -1.86 -6.23 -21.82
C PHE A 7 -0.88 -7.11 -21.04
N PHE A 8 -0.50 -6.64 -19.86
CA PHE A 8 -0.03 -7.51 -18.79
C PHE A 8 -1.24 -8.04 -18.04
N GLN A 9 -1.26 -9.32 -17.71
CA GLN A 9 -2.38 -9.93 -17.01
C GLN A 9 -1.88 -10.79 -15.86
N THR A 10 -2.53 -10.63 -14.71
CA THR A 10 -2.36 -11.49 -13.55
C THR A 10 -3.66 -12.27 -13.35
N GLU A 11 -3.56 -13.58 -13.22
CA GLU A 11 -4.71 -14.45 -12.97
C GLU A 11 -4.62 -15.10 -11.59
N CYS A 12 -5.75 -15.13 -10.88
CA CYS A 12 -5.90 -15.83 -9.62
C CYS A 12 -6.62 -17.18 -9.87
N LYS A 13 -5.85 -18.16 -10.36
CA LYS A 13 -6.33 -19.52 -10.66
C LYS A 13 -5.34 -20.59 -10.17
N PRO A 14 -4.96 -20.61 -8.88
CA PRO A 14 -4.15 -21.70 -8.35
C PRO A 14 -4.89 -23.05 -8.47
N LYS A 15 -4.15 -24.15 -8.44
CA LYS A 15 -4.74 -25.50 -8.38
C LYS A 15 -5.14 -25.82 -6.94
N PHE A 16 -6.29 -26.47 -6.76
CA PHE A 16 -6.71 -26.96 -5.45
C PHE A 16 -5.84 -28.18 -5.07
N PRO A 17 -5.26 -28.21 -3.85
CA PRO A 17 -4.42 -29.33 -3.45
C PRO A 17 -5.25 -30.55 -3.05
N GLU A 18 -4.77 -31.75 -3.38
CA GLU A 18 -5.42 -33.01 -2.98
C GLU A 18 -5.41 -33.21 -1.45
N ARG A 19 -4.31 -32.79 -0.80
CA ARG A 19 -4.17 -32.77 0.66
C ARG A 19 -3.91 -31.36 1.15
N ILE A 20 -4.74 -30.90 2.08
CA ILE A 20 -4.61 -29.57 2.67
C ILE A 20 -3.67 -29.65 3.88
N THR A 21 -2.49 -29.06 3.70
CA THR A 21 -1.41 -28.94 4.68
C THR A 21 -0.91 -27.50 4.67
N LYS A 22 -0.10 -27.11 5.67
CA LYS A 22 0.55 -25.80 5.66
C LYS A 22 1.39 -25.60 4.38
N ARG A 23 2.12 -26.63 3.94
CA ARG A 23 2.90 -26.59 2.68
C ARG A 23 2.00 -26.33 1.49
N SER A 24 0.88 -27.04 1.35
CA SER A 24 0.04 -26.89 0.17
C SER A 24 -0.67 -25.53 0.10
N VAL A 25 -1.01 -24.93 1.24
CA VAL A 25 -1.45 -23.53 1.34
C VAL A 25 -0.37 -22.56 0.82
N VAL A 26 0.87 -22.73 1.26
CA VAL A 26 2.01 -21.92 0.80
C VAL A 26 2.25 -22.09 -0.70
N CYS A 27 2.22 -23.33 -1.20
CA CYS A 27 2.34 -23.62 -2.63
C CYS A 27 1.23 -22.96 -3.45
N THR A 28 -0.02 -23.02 -2.96
CA THR A 28 -1.17 -22.35 -3.60
C THR A 28 -0.92 -20.85 -3.73
N LEU A 29 -0.57 -20.18 -2.62
CA LEU A 29 -0.28 -18.74 -2.60
C LEU A 29 0.91 -18.37 -3.51
N SER A 30 1.97 -19.18 -3.49
CA SER A 30 3.20 -18.93 -4.26
C SER A 30 3.04 -19.19 -5.76
N SER A 31 2.06 -20.01 -6.16
CA SER A 31 1.76 -20.28 -7.56
C SER A 31 1.11 -19.09 -8.29
N ILE A 32 0.60 -18.12 -7.53
CA ILE A 32 -0.04 -16.92 -8.07
C ILE A 32 1.03 -15.87 -8.30
N TYR A 33 1.46 -15.72 -9.57
CA TYR A 33 2.46 -14.73 -9.94
C TYR A 33 1.86 -13.32 -10.00
N ASP A 34 1.94 -12.58 -8.89
CA ASP A 34 1.46 -11.20 -8.77
C ASP A 34 2.55 -10.24 -8.26
N PRO A 35 3.60 -9.99 -9.07
CA PRO A 35 4.72 -9.14 -8.67
C PRO A 35 4.32 -7.68 -8.43
N LEU A 36 3.18 -7.24 -8.97
CA LEU A 36 2.67 -5.87 -8.86
C LEU A 36 1.51 -5.74 -7.87
N GLY A 37 0.99 -6.83 -7.31
CA GLY A 37 -0.05 -6.77 -6.27
C GLY A 37 -1.45 -6.47 -6.78
N TRP A 38 -1.77 -6.77 -8.04
CA TRP A 38 -3.09 -6.46 -8.60
C TRP A 38 -4.23 -7.31 -8.04
N VAL A 39 -3.96 -8.54 -7.59
CA VAL A 39 -4.97 -9.44 -7.00
C VAL A 39 -4.88 -9.51 -5.47
N LEU A 40 -4.11 -8.60 -4.88
CA LEU A 40 -3.83 -8.53 -3.45
C LEU A 40 -5.07 -8.63 -2.52
N PRO A 41 -6.22 -7.98 -2.81
CA PRO A 41 -7.40 -8.09 -1.96
C PRO A 41 -7.94 -9.51 -1.85
N LEU A 42 -7.77 -10.34 -2.90
CA LEU A 42 -8.21 -11.74 -2.89
C LEU A 42 -7.26 -12.61 -2.07
N LEU A 43 -5.95 -12.32 -2.17
CA LEU A 43 -4.92 -13.09 -1.48
C LEU A 43 -4.86 -12.77 0.02
N PHE A 44 -5.47 -11.66 0.44
CA PHE A 44 -5.38 -11.18 1.81
C PHE A 44 -5.81 -12.23 2.84
N ARG A 45 -7.02 -12.80 2.70
CA ARG A 45 -7.54 -13.79 3.66
C ARG A 45 -6.72 -15.07 3.67
N ALA A 46 -6.20 -15.49 2.51
CA ALA A 46 -5.30 -16.63 2.40
C ALA A 46 -3.96 -16.37 3.12
N LYS A 47 -3.41 -15.15 3.03
CA LYS A 47 -2.21 -14.74 3.78
C LYS A 47 -2.45 -14.70 5.29
N VAL A 48 -3.61 -14.19 5.73
CA VAL A 48 -4.00 -14.19 7.15
C VAL A 48 -4.18 -15.62 7.66
N PHE A 49 -4.85 -16.48 6.89
CA PHE A 49 -5.01 -17.89 7.21
C PHE A 49 -3.66 -18.60 7.35
N LEU A 50 -2.72 -18.38 6.42
CA LEU A 50 -1.37 -18.90 6.54
C LEU A 50 -0.69 -18.41 7.83
N GLN A 51 -0.86 -17.13 8.21
CA GLN A 51 -0.34 -16.61 9.47
C GLN A 51 -0.95 -17.34 10.68
N THR A 52 -2.24 -17.67 10.66
CA THR A 52 -2.89 -18.48 11.71
C THR A 52 -2.25 -19.87 11.83
N LEU A 53 -2.00 -20.56 10.71
CA LEU A 53 -1.32 -21.87 10.74
C LEU A 53 0.07 -21.80 11.36
N TRP A 54 0.80 -20.68 11.14
CA TRP A 54 2.08 -20.44 11.80
C TRP A 54 1.95 -20.19 13.31
N LYS A 55 0.93 -19.44 13.74
CA LYS A 55 0.65 -19.18 15.17
C LYS A 55 0.30 -20.47 15.92
N GLU A 56 -0.43 -21.36 15.27
CA GLU A 56 -0.86 -22.64 15.84
C GLU A 56 0.20 -23.76 15.74
N GLY A 57 1.36 -23.48 15.14
CA GLY A 57 2.47 -24.42 15.14
C GLY A 57 2.30 -25.65 14.25
N TYR A 58 1.49 -25.57 13.18
CA TYR A 58 1.40 -26.69 12.23
C TYR A 58 2.76 -26.98 11.59
N GLU A 59 3.13 -28.25 11.50
CA GLU A 59 4.26 -28.71 10.67
C GLU A 59 3.91 -28.62 9.17
N TRP A 60 4.93 -28.69 8.31
CA TRP A 60 4.77 -28.47 6.87
C TRP A 60 3.79 -29.44 6.20
N ASP A 61 3.92 -30.74 6.51
CA ASP A 61 3.24 -31.82 5.81
C ASP A 61 2.12 -32.49 6.64
N THR A 62 1.82 -31.90 7.81
CA THR A 62 0.71 -32.32 8.67
C THR A 62 -0.62 -31.90 8.04
N THR A 63 -1.58 -32.82 7.99
CA THR A 63 -2.94 -32.51 7.55
C THR A 63 -3.55 -31.49 8.51
N LEU A 64 -4.20 -30.47 7.97
CA LEU A 64 -4.91 -29.51 8.80
C LEU A 64 -6.11 -30.16 9.51
N SER A 65 -6.54 -29.58 10.63
CA SER A 65 -7.77 -30.02 11.29
C SER A 65 -8.99 -29.83 10.38
N PRO A 66 -10.08 -30.60 10.55
CA PRO A 66 -11.29 -30.46 9.73
C PRO A 66 -11.80 -29.01 9.64
N HIS A 67 -11.84 -28.30 10.77
CA HIS A 67 -12.21 -26.88 10.82
C HIS A 67 -11.32 -25.99 9.92
N HIS A 68 -10.01 -26.22 9.88
CA HIS A 68 -9.10 -25.46 9.01
C HIS A 68 -9.21 -25.85 7.53
N ILE A 69 -9.54 -27.11 7.25
CA ILE A 69 -9.85 -27.57 5.90
C ILE A 69 -11.07 -26.83 5.36
N ASP A 70 -12.15 -26.77 6.14
CA ASP A 70 -13.39 -26.09 5.76
C ASP A 70 -13.14 -24.60 5.50
N LYS A 71 -12.44 -23.93 6.45
CA LYS A 71 -12.07 -22.52 6.33
C LYS A 71 -11.19 -22.25 5.12
N TRP A 72 -10.20 -23.10 4.85
CA TRP A 72 -9.35 -22.96 3.66
C TRP A 72 -10.15 -23.13 2.37
N THR A 73 -11.07 -24.10 2.34
CA THR A 73 -11.93 -24.36 1.18
C THR A 73 -12.83 -23.17 0.88
N GLU A 74 -13.40 -22.54 1.91
CA GLU A 74 -14.16 -21.30 1.78
C GLU A 74 -13.29 -20.17 1.20
N ILE A 75 -12.12 -19.91 1.78
CA ILE A 75 -11.19 -18.88 1.31
C ILE A 75 -10.79 -19.13 -0.14
N TYR A 76 -10.46 -20.38 -0.49
CA TYR A 76 -10.08 -20.77 -1.84
C TYR A 76 -11.22 -20.46 -2.81
N SER A 77 -12.45 -20.90 -2.52
CA SER A 77 -13.62 -20.66 -3.39
C SER A 77 -13.87 -19.17 -3.65
N LYS A 78 -13.66 -18.31 -2.63
CA LYS A 78 -13.85 -16.85 -2.71
C LYS A 78 -12.73 -16.13 -3.46
N MET A 79 -11.56 -16.73 -3.54
CA MET A 79 -10.37 -16.17 -4.18
C MET A 79 -10.29 -16.51 -5.69
N MET A 80 -10.90 -17.62 -6.11
CA MET A 80 -10.76 -18.16 -7.46
C MET A 80 -11.46 -17.34 -8.55
N GLY A 81 -10.82 -17.24 -9.72
CA GLY A 81 -11.50 -16.87 -10.96
C GLY A 81 -11.49 -15.37 -11.29
N SER A 82 -10.69 -14.56 -10.60
CA SER A 82 -10.45 -13.18 -11.03
C SER A 82 -9.16 -13.08 -11.85
N SER A 83 -9.11 -12.11 -12.76
CA SER A 83 -7.88 -11.69 -13.42
C SER A 83 -7.86 -10.18 -13.56
N LYS A 84 -6.72 -9.52 -13.37
CA LYS A 84 -6.58 -8.09 -13.65
C LYS A 84 -5.63 -7.92 -14.82
N ALA A 85 -6.06 -7.13 -15.81
CA ALA A 85 -5.28 -6.78 -16.97
C ALA A 85 -4.94 -5.29 -16.92
N LEU A 86 -3.70 -4.96 -17.28
CA LEU A 86 -3.20 -3.60 -17.37
C LEU A 86 -2.63 -3.39 -18.77
N PRO A 87 -2.99 -2.33 -19.50
CA PRO A 87 -2.35 -2.00 -20.77
C PRO A 87 -0.83 -1.89 -20.59
N ARG A 88 -0.05 -2.46 -21.52
CA ARG A 88 1.42 -2.36 -21.49
C ARG A 88 1.92 -0.93 -21.59
N ASN A 89 1.11 -0.06 -22.19
CA ASN A 89 1.39 1.36 -22.30
C ASN A 89 0.26 2.15 -21.64
N LEU A 90 0.59 2.85 -20.56
CA LEU A 90 -0.35 3.68 -19.80
C LEU A 90 -0.32 5.15 -20.21
N SER A 91 0.77 5.62 -20.82
CA SER A 91 0.96 7.03 -21.15
C SER A 91 1.94 7.20 -22.30
N ALA A 92 1.72 8.23 -23.13
CA ALA A 92 2.67 8.57 -24.18
C ALA A 92 4.05 8.91 -23.56
N LYS A 93 5.12 8.68 -24.33
CA LYS A 93 6.48 9.07 -23.93
C LYS A 93 6.50 10.58 -23.63
N ASN A 94 7.11 10.95 -22.51
CA ASN A 94 7.12 12.32 -21.98
C ASN A 94 5.73 12.89 -21.64
N GLY A 95 4.71 12.03 -21.53
CA GLY A 95 3.37 12.41 -21.12
C GLY A 95 3.36 12.93 -19.69
N GLU A 96 2.55 13.95 -19.44
CA GLU A 96 2.34 14.51 -18.11
C GLU A 96 1.48 13.55 -17.27
N CYS A 97 2.00 13.17 -16.11
CA CYS A 97 1.35 12.22 -15.21
C CYS A 97 1.46 12.70 -13.76
N CYS A 98 0.60 12.14 -12.92
CA CYS A 98 0.71 12.24 -11.47
C CYS A 98 0.72 10.83 -10.88
N LEU A 99 1.43 10.65 -9.75
CA LEU A 99 1.34 9.42 -8.98
C LEU A 99 0.46 9.66 -7.75
N ILE A 100 -0.41 8.71 -7.45
CA ILE A 100 -1.30 8.77 -6.29
C ILE A 100 -1.15 7.49 -5.49
N ALA A 101 -0.74 7.60 -4.23
CA ALA A 101 -0.75 6.50 -3.28
C ALA A 101 -1.92 6.62 -2.31
N PHE A 102 -2.60 5.52 -2.07
CA PHE A 102 -3.53 5.37 -0.95
C PHE A 102 -2.94 4.39 0.04
N ALA A 103 -2.82 4.83 1.29
CA ALA A 103 -2.35 4.03 2.40
C ALA A 103 -3.51 3.71 3.34
N ASP A 104 -3.56 2.48 3.83
CA ASP A 104 -4.46 2.07 4.90
C ASP A 104 -3.75 1.10 5.85
N ALA A 105 -4.20 1.09 7.11
CA ALA A 105 -3.69 0.19 8.13
C ALA A 105 -4.78 -0.29 9.09
N SER A 106 -4.96 -1.61 9.15
CA SER A 106 -5.73 -2.31 10.18
C SER A 106 -4.80 -3.11 11.09
N PHE A 107 -5.32 -3.69 12.17
CA PHE A 107 -4.55 -4.63 12.99
C PHE A 107 -4.07 -5.87 12.22
N GLU A 108 -4.68 -6.19 11.09
CA GLU A 108 -4.36 -7.37 10.29
C GLU A 108 -3.39 -7.07 9.14
N ALA A 109 -3.41 -5.86 8.58
CA ALA A 109 -2.46 -5.46 7.54
C ALA A 109 -2.29 -3.96 7.37
N ILE A 110 -1.13 -3.60 6.83
CA ILE A 110 -0.89 -2.36 6.12
C ILE A 110 -1.02 -2.64 4.62
N VAL A 111 -1.74 -1.79 3.90
CA VAL A 111 -1.88 -1.84 2.44
C VAL A 111 -1.54 -0.50 1.84
N ILE A 112 -0.87 -0.55 0.69
CA ILE A 112 -0.61 0.60 -0.15
C ILE A 112 -1.05 0.24 -1.56
N SER A 113 -1.82 1.13 -2.20
CA SER A 113 -2.12 1.06 -3.62
C SER A 113 -1.61 2.32 -4.31
N VAL A 114 -0.91 2.17 -5.42
CA VAL A 114 -0.32 3.25 -6.20
C VAL A 114 -0.92 3.28 -7.58
N TYR A 115 -1.49 4.42 -7.93
CA TYR A 115 -2.11 4.70 -9.22
C TYR A 115 -1.22 5.66 -10.02
N LEU A 116 -1.10 5.38 -11.31
CA LEU A 116 -0.60 6.35 -12.28
C LEU A 116 -1.82 7.03 -12.92
N ARG A 117 -1.86 8.36 -12.85
CA ARG A 117 -2.88 9.18 -13.50
C ARG A 117 -2.28 9.88 -14.71
N THR A 118 -3.00 9.81 -15.83
CA THR A 118 -2.84 10.66 -17.00
C THR A 118 -4.04 11.60 -17.12
N ARG A 119 -4.05 12.47 -18.15
CA ARG A 119 -5.19 13.37 -18.40
C ARG A 119 -6.54 12.65 -18.55
N ASN A 120 -6.54 11.44 -19.12
CA ASN A 120 -7.77 10.76 -19.55
C ASN A 120 -8.04 9.45 -18.78
N SER A 121 -7.10 8.99 -17.96
CA SER A 121 -7.21 7.71 -17.27
C SER A 121 -6.42 7.68 -15.98
N SER A 122 -6.86 6.83 -15.07
CA SER A 122 -6.05 6.36 -13.95
C SER A 122 -5.83 4.85 -14.11
N SER A 123 -4.77 4.31 -13.52
CA SER A 123 -4.49 2.88 -13.59
C SER A 123 -3.73 2.43 -12.36
N LEU A 124 -4.16 1.32 -11.74
CA LEU A 124 -3.45 0.72 -10.61
C LEU A 124 -2.11 0.16 -11.11
N LEU A 125 -1.02 0.86 -10.78
CA LEU A 125 0.32 0.49 -11.21
C LEU A 125 0.88 -0.62 -10.31
N MET A 126 0.81 -0.41 -8.99
CA MET A 126 1.36 -1.35 -8.02
C MET A 126 0.61 -1.27 -6.71
N ALA A 127 0.45 -2.40 -6.05
CA ALA A 127 0.02 -2.47 -4.66
C ALA A 127 0.93 -3.39 -3.84
N ARG A 128 1.02 -3.09 -2.55
CA ARG A 128 1.82 -3.84 -1.59
C ARG A 128 1.03 -4.00 -0.31
N ASN A 129 1.13 -5.17 0.32
CA ASN A 129 0.65 -5.37 1.68
C ASN A 129 1.76 -5.84 2.59
N LYS A 130 1.56 -5.61 3.88
CA LYS A 130 2.38 -6.16 4.94
C LYS A 130 1.47 -6.59 6.09
N LEU A 131 1.50 -7.88 6.40
CA LEU A 131 0.89 -8.38 7.63
C LEU A 131 1.82 -8.07 8.81
N PRO A 132 1.30 -7.57 9.95
CA PRO A 132 2.08 -7.37 11.16
C PRO A 132 2.67 -8.69 11.65
N SER A 133 3.81 -8.60 12.34
CA SER A 133 4.36 -9.77 13.01
C SER A 133 3.44 -10.20 14.13
N PHE A 134 3.04 -11.47 14.15
CA PHE A 134 2.26 -12.05 15.25
C PHE A 134 2.99 -12.07 16.60
N ARG A 135 4.29 -11.76 16.61
CA ARG A 135 5.11 -11.69 17.82
C ARG A 135 5.11 -10.30 18.48
N SER A 136 4.46 -9.30 17.88
CA SER A 136 4.58 -7.90 18.27
C SER A 136 3.25 -7.31 18.73
N ASN A 137 2.82 -7.64 19.94
CA ASN A 137 1.51 -7.28 20.51
C ASN A 137 1.35 -5.81 21.01
N LYS A 138 2.23 -4.88 20.63
CA LYS A 138 2.27 -3.53 21.25
C LYS A 138 2.31 -2.35 20.26
N ILE A 139 1.72 -2.50 19.07
CA ILE A 139 1.61 -1.39 18.10
C ILE A 139 0.17 -0.91 18.06
N THR A 140 -0.04 0.40 18.26
CA THR A 140 -1.35 1.04 18.15
C THR A 140 -1.68 1.34 16.70
N ILE A 141 -2.96 1.44 16.35
CA ILE A 141 -3.42 1.77 14.99
C ILE A 141 -2.75 3.04 14.43
N PRO A 142 -2.67 4.18 15.15
CA PRO A 142 -1.97 5.36 14.63
C PRO A 142 -0.50 5.12 14.26
N LYS A 143 0.20 4.24 14.99
CA LYS A 143 1.60 3.89 14.67
C LYS A 143 1.70 2.97 13.44
N MET A 144 0.64 2.24 13.12
CA MET A 144 0.54 1.42 11.91
C MET A 144 0.18 2.27 10.70
N GLU A 145 -0.78 3.18 10.85
CA GLU A 145 -1.15 4.17 9.83
C GLU A 145 0.05 5.06 9.45
N LEU A 146 0.85 5.50 10.44
CA LEU A 146 2.10 6.22 10.17
C LEU A 146 3.13 5.35 9.42
N ASP A 147 3.23 4.06 9.74
CA ASP A 147 4.08 3.12 8.99
C ASP A 147 3.55 2.89 7.57
N ALA A 148 2.22 2.93 7.37
CA ALA A 148 1.58 2.85 6.07
C ALA A 148 1.92 4.07 5.20
N ALA A 149 1.75 5.29 5.74
CA ALA A 149 2.14 6.52 5.06
C ALA A 149 3.64 6.55 4.71
N THR A 150 4.51 6.15 5.65
CA THR A 150 5.96 6.07 5.41
C THR A 150 6.28 5.09 4.28
N ARG A 151 5.66 3.90 4.29
CA ARG A 151 5.87 2.88 3.24
C ARG A 151 5.31 3.31 1.90
N ALA A 152 4.18 4.01 1.89
CA ALA A 152 3.61 4.60 0.69
C ALA A 152 4.62 5.56 0.05
N LEU A 153 5.18 6.46 0.83
CA LEU A 153 6.19 7.41 0.35
C LEU A 153 7.47 6.71 -0.16
N ARG A 154 7.96 5.68 0.55
CA ARG A 154 9.08 4.85 0.06
C ARG A 154 8.79 4.19 -1.29
N LEU A 155 7.58 3.63 -1.42
CA LEU A 155 7.16 2.97 -2.65
C LEU A 155 7.05 3.98 -3.80
N MET A 156 6.49 5.15 -3.52
CA MET A 156 6.37 6.26 -4.48
C MET A 156 7.75 6.74 -4.94
N ASN A 157 8.70 6.93 -4.03
CA ASN A 157 10.07 7.31 -4.39
C ASN A 157 10.73 6.26 -5.30
N ALA A 158 10.55 4.97 -4.99
CA ALA A 158 11.08 3.88 -5.81
C ALA A 158 10.44 3.85 -7.21
N ILE A 159 9.12 4.04 -7.31
CA ILE A 159 8.40 4.09 -8.59
C ILE A 159 8.82 5.32 -9.40
N LEU A 160 8.90 6.48 -8.77
CA LEU A 160 9.31 7.73 -9.40
C LEU A 160 10.71 7.60 -10.03
N ALA A 161 11.66 7.02 -9.29
CA ALA A 161 13.02 6.79 -9.79
C ALA A 161 13.06 5.93 -11.06
N GLN A 162 12.13 4.98 -11.22
CA GLN A 162 12.02 4.13 -12.41
C GLN A 162 11.29 4.81 -13.57
N LEU A 163 10.31 5.67 -13.29
CA LEU A 163 9.44 6.26 -14.32
C LEU A 163 9.93 7.61 -14.86
N ARG A 164 10.70 8.38 -14.09
CA ARG A 164 11.13 9.74 -14.44
C ARG A 164 11.93 9.86 -15.73
N ALA A 165 12.59 8.78 -16.16
CA ALA A 165 13.34 8.76 -17.43
C ALA A 165 12.43 8.73 -18.67
N VAL A 166 11.15 8.39 -18.51
CA VAL A 166 10.21 8.15 -19.62
C VAL A 166 8.96 9.03 -19.52
N LEU A 167 8.56 9.43 -18.31
CA LEU A 167 7.34 10.19 -18.03
C LEU A 167 7.65 11.49 -17.30
N LYS A 168 6.83 12.52 -17.52
CA LYS A 168 6.88 13.78 -16.78
C LYS A 168 5.94 13.70 -15.59
N ILE A 169 6.46 13.28 -14.44
CA ILE A 169 5.68 13.24 -13.19
C ILE A 169 5.91 14.55 -12.44
N ARG A 170 4.87 15.38 -12.32
CA ARG A 170 4.97 16.68 -11.63
C ARG A 170 4.55 16.61 -10.17
N ASP A 171 3.56 15.77 -9.89
CA ASP A 171 2.90 15.74 -8.59
C ASP A 171 2.78 14.30 -8.07
N VAL A 172 3.03 14.17 -6.77
CA VAL A 172 2.92 12.94 -5.99
C VAL A 172 1.94 13.20 -4.85
N TYR A 173 0.88 12.41 -4.79
CA TYR A 173 -0.15 12.48 -3.75
C TYR A 173 -0.09 11.26 -2.84
N ILE A 174 -0.13 11.47 -1.52
CA ILE A 174 -0.23 10.43 -0.51
C ILE A 174 -1.51 10.66 0.30
N TYR A 175 -2.46 9.74 0.15
CA TYR A 175 -3.74 9.76 0.84
C TYR A 175 -3.77 8.77 2.00
N SER A 176 -4.39 9.22 3.09
CA SER A 176 -4.67 8.45 4.31
C SER A 176 -6.03 8.88 4.85
N ASP A 177 -6.75 7.96 5.49
CA ASP A 177 -7.97 8.27 6.25
C ASP A 177 -7.69 8.59 7.73
N SER A 178 -6.42 8.59 8.14
CA SER A 178 -6.00 8.96 9.49
C SER A 178 -5.63 10.45 9.60
N GLU A 179 -6.55 11.25 10.14
CA GLU A 179 -6.31 12.66 10.44
C GLU A 179 -5.20 12.85 11.48
N ILE A 180 -5.06 11.90 12.42
CA ILE A 180 -3.99 11.92 13.43
C ILE A 180 -2.63 11.86 12.73
N VAL A 181 -2.44 10.91 11.81
CA VAL A 181 -1.18 10.77 11.07
C VAL A 181 -0.91 11.98 10.19
N LEU A 182 -1.92 12.50 9.51
CA LEU A 182 -1.77 13.73 8.71
C LEU A 182 -1.38 14.92 9.58
N SER A 183 -1.95 15.04 10.78
CA SER A 183 -1.58 16.10 11.73
C SER A 183 -0.13 15.98 12.22
N TRP A 184 0.38 14.76 12.39
CA TRP A 184 1.77 14.52 12.76
C TRP A 184 2.73 14.84 11.61
N ILE A 185 2.38 14.48 10.38
CA ILE A 185 3.21 14.77 9.19
C ILE A 185 3.32 16.28 8.94
N LYS A 186 2.25 17.03 9.23
CA LYS A 186 2.21 18.50 9.05
C LYS A 186 3.02 19.28 10.09
N ARG A 187 3.31 18.70 11.24
CA ARG A 187 3.95 19.39 12.37
C ARG A 187 5.40 18.95 12.50
N GLN A 188 6.27 19.84 12.98
CA GLN A 188 7.61 19.42 13.41
C GLN A 188 7.50 18.33 14.50
N PRO A 189 8.30 17.24 14.43
CA PRO A 189 8.28 16.20 15.43
C PRO A 189 8.61 16.78 16.81
N LEU A 190 7.64 16.82 17.71
CA LEU A 190 7.91 17.22 19.10
C LEU A 190 8.80 16.16 19.76
N ALA A 191 9.77 16.57 20.57
CA ALA A 191 10.72 15.65 21.23
C ALA A 191 10.05 14.52 22.06
N ASN A 192 8.78 14.69 22.43
CA ASN A 192 8.01 13.76 23.25
C ASN A 192 7.11 12.76 22.49
N VAL A 193 7.09 12.75 21.14
CA VAL A 193 6.20 11.83 20.37
C VAL A 193 6.65 10.36 20.38
N GLY A 194 7.80 10.07 20.99
CA GLY A 194 8.38 8.74 21.09
C GLY A 194 9.19 8.34 19.85
N VAL A 195 10.26 7.59 20.08
CA VAL A 195 11.33 7.29 19.10
C VAL A 195 10.80 6.74 17.77
N ARG A 196 9.80 5.84 17.79
CA ARG A 196 9.24 5.27 16.56
C ARG A 196 8.55 6.31 15.69
N ILE A 197 7.73 7.18 16.30
CA ILE A 197 6.99 8.21 15.57
C ILE A 197 7.98 9.23 15.03
N PHE A 198 8.90 9.71 15.88
CA PHE A 198 9.96 10.62 15.50
C PHE A 198 10.76 10.11 14.28
N ASN A 199 11.28 8.88 14.34
CA ASN A 199 12.07 8.30 13.25
C ASN A 199 11.27 8.18 11.94
N ARG A 200 9.96 7.92 12.01
CA ARG A 200 9.08 7.83 10.83
C ARG A 200 8.81 9.21 10.23
N LEU A 201 8.59 10.23 11.06
CA LEU A 201 8.40 11.60 10.59
C LEU A 201 9.68 12.17 9.97
N MET A 202 10.84 11.96 10.61
CA MET A 202 12.14 12.36 10.03
C MET A 202 12.40 11.67 8.69
N GLU A 203 12.06 10.39 8.58
CA GLU A 203 12.17 9.67 7.31
C GLU A 203 11.22 10.21 6.24
N ILE A 204 9.97 10.50 6.60
CA ILE A 204 9.00 11.13 5.68
C ILE A 204 9.55 12.45 5.17
N GLY A 205 10.01 13.34 6.06
CA GLY A 205 10.59 14.63 5.69
C GLY A 205 11.79 14.49 4.74
N LYS A 206 12.71 13.56 5.03
CA LYS A 206 13.88 13.30 4.17
C LYS A 206 13.50 12.85 2.77
N ILE A 207 12.55 11.91 2.64
CA ILE A 207 12.13 11.41 1.32
C ILE A 207 11.34 12.48 0.57
N THR A 208 10.45 13.21 1.25
CA THR A 208 9.72 14.34 0.66
C THR A 208 10.68 15.36 0.06
N ARG A 209 11.66 15.83 0.85
CA ARG A 209 12.66 16.81 0.40
C ARG A 209 13.47 16.29 -0.79
N HIS A 210 13.84 15.01 -0.78
CA HIS A 210 14.53 14.39 -1.90
C HIS A 210 13.69 14.46 -3.19
N ILE A 211 12.40 14.09 -3.12
CA ILE A 211 11.48 14.15 -4.26
C ILE A 211 11.28 15.60 -4.75
N GLU A 212 11.19 16.56 -3.84
CA GLU A 212 11.02 17.98 -4.17
C GLU A 212 12.26 18.62 -4.81
N ILE A 213 13.46 18.25 -4.37
CA ILE A 213 14.72 18.66 -5.01
C ILE A 213 14.78 18.17 -6.47
N GLU A 214 14.16 17.02 -6.77
CA GLU A 214 14.02 16.51 -8.14
C GLU A 214 12.93 17.24 -8.96
N GLY A 215 12.30 18.29 -8.40
CA GLY A 215 11.31 19.12 -9.08
C GLY A 215 9.90 18.55 -9.07
N VAL A 216 9.61 17.58 -8.20
CA VAL A 216 8.29 16.93 -8.06
C VAL A 216 7.63 17.36 -6.76
N LYS A 217 6.40 17.87 -6.82
CA LYS A 217 5.67 18.30 -5.62
C LYS A 217 5.09 17.11 -4.87
N VAL A 218 5.18 17.13 -3.55
CA VAL A 218 4.64 16.07 -2.69
C VAL A 218 3.49 16.62 -1.84
N PHE A 219 2.36 15.93 -1.91
CA PHE A 219 1.13 16.32 -1.23
C PHE A 219 0.66 15.22 -0.31
N PHE A 220 0.24 15.60 0.91
CA PHE A 220 -0.42 14.71 1.86
C PHE A 220 -1.87 15.15 2.03
N GLY A 221 -2.80 14.21 1.88
CA GLY A 221 -4.22 14.52 1.89
C GLY A 221 -5.05 13.51 2.68
N TYR A 222 -6.19 13.98 3.17
CA TYR A 222 -7.21 13.14 3.78
C TYR A 222 -8.14 12.58 2.71
N ILE A 223 -8.36 11.28 2.69
CA ILE A 223 -9.43 10.64 1.92
C ILE A 223 -10.36 9.92 2.88
N SER A 224 -11.66 9.90 2.59
CA SER A 224 -12.60 9.12 3.39
C SER A 224 -12.41 7.62 3.13
N THR A 225 -12.64 6.79 4.16
CA THR A 225 -12.42 5.33 4.09
C THR A 225 -13.18 4.66 2.94
N ASP A 226 -14.40 5.11 2.63
CA ASP A 226 -15.22 4.61 1.52
C ASP A 226 -14.62 4.89 0.14
N LYS A 227 -13.83 5.96 0.01
CA LYS A 227 -13.12 6.33 -1.21
C LYS A 227 -11.69 5.78 -1.25
N ASN A 228 -11.20 5.19 -0.16
CA ASN A 228 -9.85 4.65 -0.04
C ASN A 228 -9.78 3.23 -0.65
N PRO A 229 -9.15 3.03 -1.81
CA PRO A 229 -9.07 1.69 -2.41
C PRO A 229 -8.24 0.72 -1.54
N ALA A 230 -7.33 1.23 -0.71
CA ALA A 230 -6.50 0.40 0.15
C ALA A 230 -7.29 -0.30 1.28
N ASP A 231 -8.40 0.29 1.75
CA ASP A 231 -9.24 -0.27 2.83
C ASP A 231 -9.80 -1.65 2.46
N CYS A 232 -10.23 -1.84 1.21
CA CYS A 232 -10.76 -3.14 0.79
C CYS A 232 -9.70 -4.25 0.90
N ALA A 233 -8.42 -3.93 0.69
CA ALA A 233 -7.35 -4.94 0.73
C ALA A 233 -6.78 -5.17 2.13
N THR A 234 -7.10 -4.32 3.13
CA THR A 234 -6.74 -4.56 4.54
C THR A 234 -7.70 -5.51 5.25
N ARG A 235 -8.87 -5.79 4.64
CA ARG A 235 -9.89 -6.76 5.11
C ARG A 235 -10.07 -7.95 4.17
N GLY A 236 -9.75 -7.75 2.89
CA GLY A 236 -9.94 -8.72 1.82
C GLY A 236 -11.36 -8.70 1.26
N VAL A 237 -11.46 -8.99 -0.03
CA VAL A 237 -12.69 -8.88 -0.82
C VAL A 237 -12.95 -10.23 -1.50
N ASP A 238 -14.22 -10.59 -1.68
CA ASP A 238 -14.60 -11.78 -2.46
C ASP A 238 -14.42 -11.49 -3.95
N GLN A 239 -14.15 -12.52 -4.75
CA GLN A 239 -14.00 -12.38 -6.20
C GLN A 239 -15.24 -11.74 -6.86
N LYS A 240 -16.44 -12.04 -6.37
CA LYS A 240 -17.70 -11.47 -6.88
C LYS A 240 -17.80 -9.96 -6.67
N ASP A 241 -17.36 -9.47 -5.51
CA ASP A 241 -17.43 -8.04 -5.16
C ASP A 241 -16.28 -7.26 -5.80
N LEU A 242 -15.10 -7.89 -5.91
CA LEU A 242 -13.92 -7.25 -6.50
C LEU A 242 -14.14 -6.85 -7.97
N ILE A 243 -15.03 -7.55 -8.69
CA ILE A 243 -15.35 -7.23 -10.10
C ILE A 243 -15.86 -5.79 -10.26
N TYR A 244 -16.61 -5.30 -9.27
CA TYR A 244 -17.23 -3.97 -9.29
C TYR A 244 -16.51 -2.95 -8.40
N HIS A 245 -15.49 -3.39 -7.66
CA HIS A 245 -14.79 -2.54 -6.71
C HIS A 245 -13.78 -1.60 -7.40
N SER A 246 -13.60 -0.39 -6.86
CA SER A 246 -12.68 0.66 -7.36
C SER A 246 -11.22 0.19 -7.44
N TRP A 247 -10.83 -0.82 -6.66
CA TRP A 247 -9.53 -1.49 -6.79
C TRP A 247 -9.32 -2.07 -8.20
N ARG A 248 -10.36 -2.67 -8.77
CA ARG A 248 -10.33 -3.32 -10.06
C ARG A 248 -10.61 -2.35 -11.20
N THR A 249 -11.65 -1.52 -11.06
CA THR A 249 -12.15 -0.61 -12.12
C THR A 249 -11.53 0.78 -12.08
N GLU A 250 -10.59 0.99 -11.16
CA GLU A 250 -10.01 2.28 -10.82
C GLU A 250 -11.00 3.25 -10.15
N PRO A 251 -10.57 4.09 -9.20
CA PRO A 251 -11.45 5.09 -8.62
C PRO A 251 -11.78 6.16 -9.66
N SER A 252 -13.07 6.29 -10.00
CA SER A 252 -13.53 7.21 -11.05
C SER A 252 -13.19 8.67 -10.77
N PHE A 253 -13.23 9.08 -9.49
CA PHE A 253 -12.92 10.44 -9.07
C PHE A 253 -11.48 10.86 -9.41
N LEU A 254 -10.54 9.92 -9.59
CA LEU A 254 -9.18 10.25 -10.01
C LEU A 254 -9.11 10.85 -11.42
N CYS A 255 -10.16 10.74 -12.22
CA CYS A 255 -10.26 11.43 -13.51
C CYS A 255 -10.60 12.92 -13.34
N ASP A 256 -11.22 13.31 -12.23
CA ASP A 256 -11.57 14.69 -11.92
C ASP A 256 -10.33 15.50 -11.49
N PRO A 257 -10.35 16.84 -11.51
CA PRO A 257 -9.24 17.66 -11.02
C PRO A 257 -8.85 17.33 -9.56
N PRO A 258 -7.56 17.35 -9.17
CA PRO A 258 -7.13 16.98 -7.82
C PRO A 258 -7.85 17.72 -6.68
N GLU A 259 -8.31 18.94 -6.95
CA GLU A 259 -9.01 19.81 -6.02
C GLU A 259 -10.38 19.24 -5.61
N THR A 260 -10.97 18.33 -6.39
CA THR A 260 -12.29 17.74 -6.12
C THR A 260 -12.22 16.38 -5.44
N TRP A 261 -11.02 15.78 -5.32
CA TRP A 261 -10.86 14.43 -4.79
C TRP A 261 -11.25 14.35 -3.31
N THR A 262 -11.04 15.44 -2.57
CA THR A 262 -11.21 15.49 -1.12
C THR A 262 -11.95 16.75 -0.70
N ASN A 263 -12.85 16.63 0.27
CA ASN A 263 -13.56 17.78 0.85
C ASN A 263 -12.68 18.57 1.85
N LYS A 264 -11.44 18.13 2.05
CA LYS A 264 -10.42 18.77 2.90
C LYS A 264 -9.25 19.17 2.00
N ASN A 265 -8.62 20.32 2.27
CA ASN A 265 -7.50 20.80 1.49
C ASN A 265 -6.37 19.78 1.46
N VAL A 266 -5.89 19.48 0.25
CA VAL A 266 -4.65 18.75 0.02
C VAL A 266 -3.51 19.72 0.35
N GLU A 267 -2.65 19.36 1.29
CA GLU A 267 -1.60 20.26 1.77
C GLU A 267 -0.22 19.72 1.41
N THR A 268 0.70 20.63 1.07
CA THR A 268 2.11 20.31 0.86
C THR A 268 2.74 19.96 2.21
N ALA A 269 3.58 18.93 2.26
CA ALA A 269 4.34 18.65 3.48
C ALA A 269 5.33 19.79 3.74
N VAL A 270 5.20 20.47 4.88
CA VAL A 270 6.17 21.48 5.32
C VAL A 270 7.05 20.83 6.38
N TYR A 271 8.30 20.51 6.03
CA TYR A 271 9.34 20.26 7.00
C TYR A 271 10.60 21.02 6.58
N ASP A 272 10.86 22.14 7.25
CA ASP A 272 12.11 22.90 7.13
C ASP A 272 13.04 22.52 8.27
N ASP A 273 14.25 22.10 7.92
CA ASP A 273 15.29 21.54 8.82
C ASP A 273 16.33 22.61 9.19
N THR A 274 16.03 23.88 8.97
CA THR A 274 16.99 24.99 9.11
C THR A 274 17.20 25.48 10.56
N THR A 275 16.58 24.87 11.57
CA THR A 275 16.62 25.36 12.97
C THR A 275 17.36 24.48 13.99
N GLU A 276 18.15 23.48 13.61
CA GLU A 276 19.01 22.75 14.56
C GLU A 276 20.51 22.91 14.24
N MET A 277 21.07 24.10 14.50
CA MET A 277 22.52 24.26 14.72
C MET A 277 22.88 25.32 15.77
N GLU A 278 21.99 25.66 16.70
CA GLU A 278 22.37 26.44 17.89
C GLU A 278 21.72 25.90 19.15
N GLY A 279 22.56 25.44 20.09
CA GLY A 279 22.18 25.25 21.48
C GLY A 279 22.03 23.80 21.92
N THR A 280 23.14 23.17 22.33
CA THR A 280 23.27 22.59 23.69
C THR A 280 24.69 22.07 23.89
N ASN A 281 25.58 22.95 24.37
CA ASN A 281 26.73 22.53 25.16
C ASN A 281 26.18 21.94 26.47
N LEU A 282 26.02 20.61 26.53
CA LEU A 282 25.75 19.93 27.78
C LEU A 282 27.06 19.72 28.53
N ALA A 283 27.12 20.36 29.70
CA ALA A 283 28.19 20.31 30.66
C ALA A 283 28.58 18.87 31.04
N LYS A 284 29.88 18.63 31.14
CA LYS A 284 30.46 17.46 31.83
C LYS A 284 30.15 17.58 33.32
N PRO A 285 29.72 16.50 34.01
CA PRO A 285 29.86 16.45 35.45
C PRO A 285 31.34 16.22 35.80
N ALA A 286 31.86 17.06 36.69
CA ALA A 286 33.09 16.82 37.43
C ALA A 286 32.76 16.06 38.72
N GLU A 287 33.57 15.04 38.99
CA GLU A 287 33.84 14.28 40.23
C GLU A 287 32.68 13.88 41.15
#